data_AF-F9QCH2-F1
#
_entry.id   AF-F9QCH2-F1
#
_cell.length_a   1.000
_cell.length_b   1.000
_cell.length_c   1.000
_cell.angle_alpha   90.00
_cell.angle_beta   90.00
_cell.angle_gamma   90.00
#
_symmetry.space_group_name_H-M   'P 1'
#
loop_
_entity.id
_entity.type
_entity.pdbx_description
1 polymer ?
#
loop_
_entity_poly.entity_id
_entity_poly.type
_entity_poly.pdbx_seq_one_letter_code
_entity_poly.pdbx_strand_id
1 'polypeptide(L)'
;MFDALRESKKTISKTKKQIFIYGFFYYMLNFITIISTFIVGTIAIIFLAGASKYYGDSINPYKSWLNLDSNYVLTTTIINAILSLFSGIISFFLVNTKFIEKKSLLNKLNMEMMIYEEKKFYYGNKKRADRDYILYKRVFYLANKEKFDREEMIEWEKQN
;
A
#
# COMPACT_ATOMS: atom_id res chain seq x y z
N MET A 1 -35.28 -14.00 -1.61
CA MET A 1 -35.31 -12.90 -0.61
C MET A 1 -33.89 -12.40 -0.42
N PHE A 2 -33.62 -11.12 -0.66
CA PHE A 2 -32.28 -10.55 -0.52
C PHE A 2 -31.87 -10.54 0.96
N ASP A 3 -30.77 -11.22 1.29
CA ASP A 3 -30.24 -11.26 2.66
C ASP A 3 -29.22 -10.14 2.85
N ALA A 4 -29.77 -8.97 3.21
CA ALA A 4 -29.03 -7.74 3.45
C ALA A 4 -27.95 -7.89 4.55
N LEU A 5 -28.20 -8.73 5.56
CA LEU A 5 -27.24 -9.02 6.63
C LEU A 5 -26.06 -9.86 6.11
N ARG A 6 -26.34 -10.87 5.29
CA ARG A 6 -25.30 -11.72 4.69
C ARG A 6 -24.37 -10.90 3.78
N GLU A 7 -24.93 -10.05 2.92
CA GLU A 7 -24.11 -9.20 2.03
C GLU A 7 -23.27 -8.18 2.81
N SER A 8 -23.80 -7.64 3.91
CA SER A 8 -23.05 -6.76 4.81
C SER A 8 -21.84 -7.48 5.44
N LYS A 9 -22.05 -8.69 5.98
CA LYS A 9 -20.97 -9.52 6.54
C LYS A 9 -19.93 -9.92 5.50
N LYS A 10 -20.36 -10.22 4.28
CA LYS A 10 -19.47 -10.53 3.15
C LYS A 10 -18.57 -9.35 2.80
N THR A 11 -19.10 -8.14 2.81
CA THR A 11 -18.34 -6.89 2.58
C THR A 11 -17.26 -6.67 3.65
N ILE A 12 -17.59 -6.91 4.92
CA ILE A 12 -16.62 -6.85 6.04
C ILE A 12 -15.51 -7.89 5.83
N SER A 13 -15.86 -9.14 5.52
CA SER A 13 -14.89 -10.21 5.28
C SER A 13 -13.97 -9.91 4.09
N LYS A 14 -14.51 -9.38 2.99
CA LYS A 14 -13.72 -8.93 1.84
C LYS A 14 -12.74 -7.84 2.24
N THR A 15 -13.17 -6.87 3.04
CA THR A 15 -12.31 -5.78 3.53
C THR A 15 -11.17 -6.31 4.42
N LYS A 16 -11.45 -7.28 5.30
CA LYS A 16 -10.40 -7.97 6.09
C LYS A 16 -9.35 -8.64 5.22
N LYS A 17 -9.77 -9.35 4.16
CA LYS A 17 -8.84 -9.97 3.20
C LYS A 17 -7.98 -8.93 2.48
N GLN A 18 -8.58 -7.81 2.07
CA GLN A 18 -7.83 -6.72 1.43
C GLN A 18 -6.78 -6.12 2.37
N ILE A 19 -7.10 -5.90 3.65
CA ILE A 19 -6.13 -5.44 4.65
C ILE A 19 -4.97 -6.42 4.77
N PHE A 20 -5.25 -7.73 4.80
CA PHE A 20 -4.18 -8.74 4.87
C PHE A 20 -3.26 -8.68 3.65
N ILE A 21 -3.83 -8.59 2.44
CA ILE A 21 -3.05 -8.49 1.19
C ILE A 21 -2.20 -7.22 1.18
N TYR A 22 -2.79 -6.05 1.44
CA TYR A 22 -2.05 -4.79 1.46
C TYR A 22 -1.01 -4.75 2.58
N GLY A 23 -1.33 -5.31 3.75
CA GLY A 23 -0.39 -5.44 4.85
C GLY A 23 0.81 -6.32 4.48
N PHE A 24 0.58 -7.47 3.84
CA PHE A 24 1.64 -8.32 3.33
C PHE A 24 2.58 -7.56 2.39
N PHE A 25 2.04 -6.89 1.38
CA PHE A 25 2.86 -6.10 0.45
C PHE A 25 3.58 -4.94 1.14
N TYR A 26 2.94 -4.26 2.08
CA TYR A 26 3.55 -3.18 2.86
C TYR A 26 4.81 -3.67 3.62
N TYR A 27 4.69 -4.77 4.36
CA TYR A 27 5.83 -5.31 5.10
C TYR A 27 6.90 -5.93 4.20
N MET A 28 6.49 -6.61 3.13
CA MET A 28 7.41 -7.19 2.15
C MET A 28 8.24 -6.12 1.44
N LEU A 29 7.61 -5.03 0.98
CA LEU A 29 8.30 -3.93 0.31
C LEU A 29 9.28 -3.22 1.26
N ASN A 30 8.88 -2.99 2.52
CA ASN A 30 9.79 -2.46 3.54
C ASN A 30 11.01 -3.35 3.75
N PHE A 31 10.80 -4.66 3.86
CA PHE A 31 11.88 -5.62 4.07
C PHE A 31 12.86 -5.65 2.90
N ILE A 32 12.35 -5.68 1.66
CA ILE A 32 13.18 -5.60 0.45
C ILE A 32 13.98 -4.29 0.45
N THR A 33 13.36 -3.17 0.81
CA THR A 33 14.02 -1.85 0.84
C THR A 33 15.20 -1.83 1.81
N ILE A 34 15.04 -2.41 3.00
CA ILE A 34 16.12 -2.51 4.00
C ILE A 34 17.28 -3.35 3.45
N ILE A 35 16.99 -4.52 2.87
CA ILE A 35 18.02 -5.40 2.29
C ILE A 35 18.73 -4.72 1.11
N SER A 36 17.98 -4.12 0.20
CA SER A 36 18.55 -3.41 -0.96
C SER A 36 19.45 -2.27 -0.52
N THR A 37 19.04 -1.49 0.49
CA THR A 37 19.86 -0.40 1.03
C THR A 37 21.17 -0.94 1.63
N PHE A 38 21.10 -2.05 2.36
CA PHE A 38 22.30 -2.69 2.92
C PHE A 38 23.27 -3.19 1.85
N ILE A 39 22.76 -3.85 0.79
CA ILE A 39 23.58 -4.34 -0.32
C ILE A 39 24.22 -3.19 -1.09
N VAL A 40 23.44 -2.17 -1.45
CA VAL A 40 23.94 -1.00 -2.19
C VAL A 40 24.97 -0.25 -1.37
N GLY A 41 24.74 -0.06 -0.06
CA GLY A 41 25.72 0.55 0.84
C GLY A 41 27.03 -0.22 0.88
N THR A 42 26.97 -1.55 0.94
CA THR A 42 28.16 -2.41 0.94
C THR A 42 28.93 -2.30 -0.39
N ILE A 43 28.23 -2.37 -1.53
CA ILE A 43 28.84 -2.22 -2.86
C ILE A 43 29.49 -0.84 -3.01
N ALA A 44 28.82 0.22 -2.55
CA ALA A 44 29.33 1.59 -2.61
C ALA A 44 30.62 1.75 -1.79
N ILE A 45 30.68 1.18 -0.59
CA ILE A 45 31.89 1.17 0.25
C ILE A 45 33.04 0.46 -0.45
N ILE A 46 32.80 -0.75 -1.01
CA ILE A 46 33.82 -1.52 -1.73
C ILE A 46 34.32 -0.74 -2.95
N PHE A 47 33.41 -0.14 -3.72
CA PHE A 47 33.76 0.64 -4.90
C PHE A 47 34.60 1.87 -4.54
N LEU A 48 34.20 2.64 -3.52
CA LEU A 48 34.94 3.81 -3.05
C LEU A 48 36.32 3.43 -2.51
N ALA A 49 36.42 2.32 -1.79
CA ALA A 49 37.70 1.79 -1.30
C ALA A 49 38.61 1.39 -2.47
N GLY A 50 38.08 0.70 -3.49
CA GLY A 50 38.82 0.31 -4.69
C GLY A 50 39.20 1.46 -5.63
N ALA A 51 38.41 2.54 -5.64
CA ALA A 51 38.69 3.77 -6.40
C ALA A 51 39.62 4.74 -5.65
N SER A 52 39.89 4.49 -4.37
CA SER A 52 40.73 5.34 -3.54
C SER A 52 42.16 5.40 -4.06
N LYS A 53 42.68 6.63 -4.23
CA LYS A 53 44.06 6.89 -4.64
C LYS A 53 45.05 6.85 -3.48
N TYR A 54 44.59 6.61 -2.25
CA TYR A 54 45.41 6.61 -1.04
C TYR A 54 46.48 5.51 -1.02
N TYR A 55 46.34 4.48 -1.87
CA TYR A 55 47.31 3.40 -2.02
C TYR A 55 48.51 3.75 -2.92
N GLY A 56 48.55 4.91 -3.59
CA GLY A 56 49.71 5.31 -4.41
C GLY A 56 50.11 4.27 -5.46
N ASP A 57 51.41 3.97 -5.58
CA ASP A 57 51.98 2.95 -6.49
C ASP A 57 51.81 1.49 -5.99
N SER A 58 51.23 1.30 -4.80
CA SER A 58 50.95 -0.04 -4.28
C SER A 58 49.62 -0.60 -4.82
N ILE A 59 49.54 -1.91 -5.00
CA ILE A 59 48.33 -2.58 -5.50
C ILE A 59 47.21 -2.36 -4.47
N ASN A 60 46.19 -1.57 -4.83
CA ASN A 60 45.01 -1.39 -3.97
C ASN A 60 44.30 -2.74 -3.77
N PRO A 61 44.26 -3.29 -2.53
CA PRO A 61 43.70 -4.61 -2.26
C PRO A 61 42.17 -4.67 -2.43
N TYR A 62 41.51 -3.51 -2.52
CA TYR A 62 40.06 -3.39 -2.71
C TYR A 62 39.68 -3.16 -4.18
N LYS A 63 40.66 -3.08 -5.10
CA LYS A 63 40.38 -2.95 -6.53
C LYS A 63 39.72 -4.23 -7.02
N SER A 64 38.52 -4.11 -7.59
CA SER A 64 37.73 -5.26 -8.03
C SER A 64 37.24 -5.11 -9.47
N TRP A 65 36.55 -6.13 -9.97
CA TRP A 65 35.87 -6.11 -11.28
C TRP A 65 34.86 -4.96 -11.42
N LEU A 66 34.37 -4.40 -10.30
CA LEU A 66 33.51 -3.20 -10.28
C LEU A 66 34.24 -1.93 -10.73
N ASN A 67 35.58 -1.93 -10.77
CA ASN A 67 36.42 -0.79 -11.12
C ASN A 67 37.03 -0.90 -12.54
N LEU A 68 36.72 -1.95 -13.31
CA LEU A 68 37.30 -2.22 -14.64
C LEU A 68 36.34 -1.82 -15.77
N ASP A 69 36.84 -1.09 -16.77
CA ASP A 69 36.32 -0.74 -18.11
C ASP A 69 34.85 -1.11 -18.45
N SER A 70 33.90 -0.66 -17.63
CA SER A 70 32.48 -1.04 -17.75
C SER A 70 31.53 0.15 -17.66
N ASN A 71 32.04 1.39 -17.85
CA ASN A 71 31.28 2.63 -17.65
C ASN A 71 29.88 2.62 -18.28
N TYR A 72 29.71 2.05 -19.48
CA TYR A 72 28.38 1.97 -20.13
C TYR A 72 27.43 0.98 -19.42
N VAL A 73 27.90 -0.23 -19.11
CA VAL A 73 27.11 -1.25 -18.40
C VAL A 73 26.79 -0.75 -16.98
N LEU A 74 27.77 -0.16 -16.31
CA LEU A 74 27.62 0.39 -14.97
C LEU A 74 26.64 1.57 -14.94
N THR A 75 26.70 2.48 -15.93
CA THR A 75 25.77 3.60 -16.07
C THR A 75 24.34 3.12 -16.33
N THR A 76 24.15 2.18 -17.25
CA THR A 76 22.81 1.63 -17.54
C THR A 76 22.24 0.85 -16.36
N THR A 77 23.06 0.11 -15.61
CA THR A 77 22.66 -0.52 -14.35
C THR A 77 22.28 0.50 -13.29
N ILE A 78 23.03 1.60 -13.13
CA ILE A 78 22.69 2.69 -12.21
C ILE A 78 21.35 3.33 -12.58
N ILE A 79 21.14 3.66 -13.86
CA ILE A 79 19.88 4.26 -14.33
C ILE A 79 18.70 3.32 -14.04
N ASN A 80 18.84 2.03 -14.38
CA ASN A 80 17.80 1.02 -14.10
C ASN A 80 17.54 0.83 -12.60
N ALA A 81 18.58 0.90 -11.77
CA ALA A 81 18.45 0.84 -10.32
C ALA A 81 17.72 2.07 -9.76
N ILE A 82 18.02 3.27 -10.24
CA ILE A 82 17.34 4.52 -9.87
C ILE A 82 15.85 4.46 -10.27
N LEU A 83 15.55 4.06 -11.51
CA LEU A 83 14.18 3.90 -11.98
C LEU A 83 13.41 2.87 -11.13
N SER A 84 14.04 1.73 -10.82
CA SER A 84 13.46 0.70 -9.97
C SER A 84 13.22 1.20 -8.54
N LEU A 85 14.14 2.01 -8.00
CA LEU A 85 14.02 2.62 -6.68
C LEU A 85 12.83 3.61 -6.62
N PHE A 86 12.70 4.51 -7.60
CA PHE A 86 11.55 5.41 -7.67
C PHE A 86 10.23 4.65 -7.82
N SER A 87 10.19 3.64 -8.69
CA SER A 87 9.01 2.78 -8.84
C SER A 87 8.65 2.05 -7.53
N GLY A 88 9.67 1.56 -6.80
CA GLY A 88 9.51 0.92 -5.50
C GLY A 88 8.96 1.87 -4.43
N ILE A 89 9.50 3.08 -4.33
CA ILE A 89 9.05 4.11 -3.38
C ILE A 89 7.59 4.51 -3.66
N ILE A 90 7.24 4.76 -4.92
CA ILE A 90 5.86 5.11 -5.31
C ILE A 90 4.91 3.96 -4.97
N SER A 91 5.29 2.72 -5.30
CA SER A 91 4.51 1.53 -4.98
C SER A 91 4.32 1.36 -3.48
N PHE A 92 5.36 1.64 -2.68
CA PHE A 92 5.31 1.61 -1.24
C PHE A 92 4.29 2.60 -0.67
N PHE A 93 4.36 3.88 -1.07
CA PHE A 93 3.40 4.89 -0.62
C PHE A 93 1.97 4.54 -1.02
N LEU A 94 1.77 4.07 -2.25
CA LEU A 94 0.46 3.66 -2.74
C LEU A 94 -0.13 2.51 -1.92
N VAL A 95 0.67 1.46 -1.65
CA VAL A 95 0.25 0.32 -0.84
C VAL A 95 -0.03 0.74 0.60
N ASN A 96 0.81 1.61 1.19
CA ASN A 96 0.60 2.14 2.54
C ASN A 96 -0.72 2.92 2.64
N THR A 97 -0.98 3.83 1.71
CA THR A 97 -2.24 4.59 1.67
C THR A 97 -3.43 3.64 1.56
N LYS A 98 -3.39 2.67 0.64
CA LYS A 98 -4.46 1.67 0.48
C LYS A 98 -4.66 0.81 1.74
N PHE A 99 -3.58 0.44 2.42
CA PHE A 99 -3.64 -0.30 3.68
C PHE A 99 -4.36 0.49 4.78
N ILE A 100 -3.97 1.77 4.97
CA ILE A 100 -4.57 2.67 5.97
C ILE A 100 -6.05 2.92 5.65
N GLU A 101 -6.39 3.21 4.39
CA GLU A 101 -7.77 3.40 3.93
C GLU A 101 -8.64 2.18 4.26
N LYS A 102 -8.18 0.97 3.94
CA LYS A 102 -8.96 -0.25 4.21
C LYS A 102 -9.08 -0.54 5.70
N LYS A 103 -8.04 -0.26 6.51
CA LYS A 103 -8.13 -0.37 7.97
C LYS A 103 -9.16 0.59 8.56
N SER A 104 -9.16 1.85 8.08
CA SER A 104 -10.15 2.86 8.47
C SER A 104 -11.57 2.44 8.08
N LEU A 105 -11.76 1.94 6.85
CA LEU A 105 -13.04 1.42 6.38
C LEU A 105 -13.53 0.25 7.26
N LEU A 106 -12.66 -0.72 7.55
CA LEU A 106 -13.04 -1.86 8.41
C LEU A 106 -13.50 -1.39 9.80
N ASN A 107 -12.81 -0.42 10.40
CA ASN A 107 -13.22 0.13 11.69
C ASN A 107 -14.62 0.77 11.63
N LYS A 108 -14.91 1.56 10.59
CA LYS A 108 -16.24 2.14 10.37
C LYS A 108 -17.31 1.06 10.21
N LEU A 109 -17.02 0.01 9.42
CA LEU A 109 -17.95 -1.10 9.22
C LEU A 109 -18.19 -1.91 10.51
N ASN A 110 -17.15 -2.12 11.33
CA ASN A 110 -17.29 -2.80 12.62
C ASN A 110 -18.10 -1.97 13.61
N MET A 111 -17.89 -0.65 13.66
CA MET A 111 -18.72 0.25 14.48
C MET A 111 -20.19 0.20 14.07
N GLU A 112 -20.46 0.23 12.76
CA GLU A 112 -21.80 0.13 12.21
C GLU A 112 -22.47 -1.22 12.60
N MET A 113 -21.72 -2.32 12.50
CA MET A 113 -22.19 -3.64 12.92
C MET A 113 -22.49 -3.70 14.43
N MET A 114 -21.64 -3.08 15.25
CA MET A 114 -21.84 -3.00 16.70
C MET A 114 -23.13 -2.24 17.03
N ILE A 115 -23.37 -1.09 16.38
CA ILE A 115 -24.59 -0.30 16.56
C ILE A 115 -25.84 -1.09 16.15
N TYR A 116 -25.75 -1.89 15.08
CA TYR A 116 -26.80 -2.81 14.64
C TYR A 116 -27.10 -3.91 15.67
N GLU A 117 -26.05 -4.57 16.19
CA GLU A 117 -26.18 -5.65 17.18
C GLU A 117 -26.77 -5.15 18.50
N GLU A 118 -26.35 -3.97 18.95
CA GLU A 118 -26.86 -3.31 20.15
C GLU A 118 -28.26 -2.70 19.96
N LYS A 119 -28.79 -2.68 18.73
CA LYS A 119 -30.08 -2.05 18.36
C LYS A 119 -30.18 -0.58 18.79
N LYS A 120 -29.07 0.15 18.81
CA LYS A 120 -29.02 1.56 19.21
C LYS A 120 -29.26 2.50 18.04
N PHE A 121 -29.49 3.77 18.34
CA PHE A 121 -29.65 4.86 17.37
C PHE A 121 -30.76 4.55 16.33
N TYR A 122 -30.40 4.57 15.04
CA TYR A 122 -31.28 4.37 13.90
C TYR A 122 -31.78 2.92 13.74
N TYR A 123 -31.27 1.97 14.54
CA TYR A 123 -31.78 0.60 14.60
C TYR A 123 -32.78 0.34 15.73
N GLY A 124 -32.95 1.30 16.65
CA GLY A 124 -33.91 1.18 17.74
C GLY A 124 -35.35 1.07 17.23
N ASN A 125 -36.18 0.26 17.89
CA ASN A 125 -37.62 0.16 17.67
C ASN A 125 -38.08 -0.16 16.22
N LYS A 126 -37.24 -0.82 15.41
CA LYS A 126 -37.58 -1.24 14.04
C LYS A 126 -37.76 -2.76 13.89
N LYS A 127 -38.55 -3.17 12.90
CA LYS A 127 -38.67 -4.59 12.50
C LYS A 127 -37.34 -5.10 11.96
N ARG A 128 -37.09 -6.41 12.08
CA ARG A 128 -35.82 -7.04 11.68
C ARG A 128 -35.48 -6.73 10.22
N ALA A 129 -36.42 -6.88 9.30
CA ALA A 129 -36.22 -6.62 7.87
C ALA A 129 -35.77 -5.17 7.60
N ASP A 130 -36.38 -4.19 8.28
CA ASP A 130 -36.02 -2.78 8.12
C ASP A 130 -34.61 -2.49 8.63
N ARG A 131 -34.22 -3.09 9.76
CA ARG A 131 -32.86 -2.96 10.30
C ARG A 131 -31.82 -3.55 9.36
N ASP A 132 -32.10 -4.73 8.83
CA ASP A 132 -31.21 -5.45 7.91
C ASP A 132 -30.99 -4.60 6.65
N TYR A 133 -32.05 -4.00 6.11
CA TYR A 133 -31.98 -3.09 4.97
C TYR A 133 -31.19 -1.81 5.27
N ILE A 134 -31.41 -1.18 6.43
CA ILE A 134 -30.66 0.02 6.85
C ILE A 134 -29.17 -0.30 6.98
N LEU A 135 -28.82 -1.43 7.59
CA LEU A 135 -27.43 -1.90 7.70
C LEU A 135 -26.80 -2.07 6.32
N TYR A 136 -27.48 -2.76 5.42
CA TYR A 136 -26.99 -2.93 4.06
C TYR A 136 -26.76 -1.59 3.36
N LYS A 137 -27.72 -0.66 3.43
CA LYS A 137 -27.58 0.67 2.82
C LYS A 137 -26.35 1.42 3.37
N ARG A 138 -26.14 1.39 4.68
CA ARG A 138 -25.02 2.09 5.33
C ARG A 138 -23.68 1.43 5.05
N VAL A 139 -23.60 0.11 5.10
CA VAL A 139 -22.40 -0.66 4.70
C VAL A 139 -22.07 -0.42 3.23
N PHE A 140 -23.07 -0.44 2.35
CA PHE A 140 -22.89 -0.15 0.93
C PHE A 140 -22.35 1.27 0.70
N TYR A 141 -22.92 2.27 1.38
CA TYR A 141 -22.46 3.65 1.29
C TYR A 141 -21.02 3.79 1.81
N LEU A 142 -20.70 3.24 2.98
CA LEU A 142 -19.35 3.27 3.54
C LEU A 142 -18.32 2.60 2.62
N ALA A 143 -18.67 1.47 2.02
CA ALA A 143 -17.78 0.72 1.14
C ALA A 143 -17.57 1.39 -0.23
N ASN A 144 -18.55 2.14 -0.73
CA ASN A 144 -18.52 2.77 -2.05
C ASN A 144 -18.37 4.30 -2.01
N LYS A 145 -18.19 4.91 -0.83
CA LYS A 145 -18.09 6.37 -0.69
C LYS A 145 -17.05 6.99 -1.63
N GLU A 146 -15.86 6.41 -1.72
CA GLU A 146 -14.79 6.86 -2.63
C GLU A 146 -15.14 6.78 -4.13
N LYS A 147 -16.12 5.94 -4.50
CA LYS A 147 -16.62 5.87 -5.88
C LYS A 147 -17.57 7.03 -6.14
N PHE A 148 -18.49 7.28 -5.21
CA PHE A 148 -19.46 8.37 -5.30
C PHE A 148 -18.77 9.75 -5.26
N ASP A 149 -17.83 9.96 -4.33
CA ASP A 149 -17.09 11.23 -4.23
C ASP A 149 -16.30 11.52 -5.52
N ARG A 150 -15.84 10.49 -6.26
CA ARG A 150 -15.17 10.64 -7.56
C ARG A 150 -16.12 10.93 -8.70
N GLU A 151 -17.27 10.25 -8.74
CA GLU A 151 -18.31 10.49 -9.76
C GLU A 151 -18.85 11.93 -9.63
N GLU A 152 -19.06 12.41 -8.41
CA GLU A 152 -19.50 13.78 -8.13
C GLU A 152 -18.47 14.83 -8.60
N MET A 153 -17.17 14.60 -8.36
CA MET A 153 -16.09 15.47 -8.87
C MET A 153 -16.04 15.50 -10.40
N ILE A 154 -16.18 14.35 -11.07
CA ILE A 154 -16.21 14.26 -12.53
C ILE A 154 -17.45 14.96 -13.11
N GLU A 155 -18.60 14.86 -12.45
CA GLU A 155 -19.82 15.58 -12.85
C GLU A 155 -19.67 17.09 -12.68
N TRP A 156 -19.03 17.54 -11.59
CA TRP A 156 -18.74 18.95 -11.36
C TRP A 156 -17.78 19.53 -12.41
N GLU A 157 -16.73 18.81 -12.80
CA GLU A 157 -15.79 19.17 -13.88
C GLU A 157 -16.43 19.23 -15.28
N LYS A 158 -17.59 18.58 -15.48
CA LYS A 158 -18.32 18.66 -16.76
C LYS A 158 -19.29 19.83 -16.83
N GLN A 159 -19.67 20.37 -15.67
CA GLN A 159 -20.65 21.45 -15.54
C GLN A 159 -19.99 22.84 -15.39
N ASN A 160 -18.69 22.88 -15.11
CA ASN A 160 -17.87 24.09 -14.96
C ASN A 160 -16.63 24.00 -15.84
#